data_AF-A0A7L3DXM9-F1
#
_entry.id   AF-A0A7L3DXM9-F1
#
_cell.length_a   1.000
_cell.length_b   1.000
_cell.length_c   1.000
_cell.angle_alpha   90.00
_cell.angle_beta   90.00
_cell.angle_gamma   90.00
#
_symmetry.space_group_name_H-M   'P 1'
#
loop_
_entity.id
_entity.type
_entity.pdbx_description
1 polymer ?
#
loop_
_entity_poly.entity_id
_entity_poly.type
_entity_poly.pdbx_seq_one_letter_code
_entity_poly.pdbx_strand_id
1 'polypeptide(L)' 'SPAGNAQKGLKEQYQVGSLLGHGGFSSVFMAMRLSDGMPVAIKRVPRERIRHWGEL' A
#
# COMPACT_ATOMS: atom_id res chain seq x y z
N SER A 1 -15.18 -7.49 5.26
CA SER A 1 -14.16 -7.11 6.26
C SER A 1 -13.54 -5.75 5.91
N PRO A 2 -13.13 -4.93 6.89
CA PRO A 2 -12.54 -3.60 6.65
C PRO A 2 -11.36 -3.60 5.65
N ALA A 3 -10.56 -4.67 5.65
CA ALA A 3 -9.47 -4.87 4.69
C ALA A 3 -9.95 -4.93 3.23
N GLY A 4 -11.12 -5.52 2.96
CA GLY A 4 -11.67 -5.62 1.60
C GLY A 4 -12.03 -4.25 1.01
N ASN A 5 -12.59 -3.35 1.83
CA ASN A 5 -12.95 -1.99 1.40
C ASN A 5 -11.71 -1.13 1.13
N ALA A 6 -10.67 -1.25 1.97
CA ALA A 6 -9.40 -0.56 1.75
C ALA A 6 -8.70 -1.02 0.46
N GLN A 7 -8.73 -2.32 0.15
CA GLN A 7 -8.19 -2.84 -1.11
C GLN A 7 -8.97 -2.35 -2.33
N LYS A 8 -10.30 -2.20 -2.21
CA LYS A 8 -11.14 -1.63 -3.29
C LYS A 8 -10.77 -0.17 -3.56
N GLY A 9 -10.73 0.68 -2.52
CA GLY A 9 -10.36 2.09 -2.68
C GLY A 9 -8.93 2.29 -3.22
N LEU A 10 -8.00 1.40 -2.86
CA LEU A 10 -6.64 1.43 -3.41
C LEU A 10 -6.64 1.19 -4.94
N LYS A 11 -7.39 0.19 -5.41
CA LYS A 11 -7.46 -0.13 -6.85
C LYS A 11 -8.17 0.94 -7.67
N GLU A 12 -9.08 1.70 -7.05
CA GLU A 12 -9.77 2.82 -7.70
C GLU A 12 -8.87 4.05 -7.89
N GLN A 13 -7.81 4.19 -7.09
CA GLN A 13 -6.93 5.37 -7.09
C GLN A 13 -5.55 5.10 -7.69
N TYR A 14 -5.11 3.83 -7.71
CA TYR A 14 -3.76 3.44 -8.10
C TYR A 14 -3.76 2.18 -8.97
N GLN A 15 -2.99 2.23 -10.06
CA GLN A 15 -2.59 1.03 -10.79
C GLN A 15 -1.34 0.45 -10.12
N VAL A 16 -1.52 -0.63 -9.37
CA VAL A 16 -0.42 -1.31 -8.66
C VAL A 16 0.34 -2.23 -9.63
N GLY A 17 1.66 -2.06 -9.68
CA GLY A 17 2.58 -2.83 -10.50
C GLY A 17 3.40 -3.85 -9.70
N SER A 18 4.62 -4.11 -10.18
CA SER A 18 5.51 -5.12 -9.61
C SER A 18 6.02 -4.77 -8.21
N LEU A 19 6.45 -5.79 -7.48
CA LEU A 19 7.19 -5.65 -6.24
C LEU A 19 8.56 -5.01 -6.52
N LEU A 20 8.87 -3.92 -5.81
CA LEU A 20 10.18 -3.26 -5.85
C LEU A 20 11.12 -3.82 -4.78
N GLY A 21 10.56 -4.23 -3.64
CA GLY A 21 11.35 -4.78 -2.54
C GLY A 21 10.49 -5.39 -1.45
N HIS A 22 11.05 -6.38 -0.78
CA HIS A 22 10.46 -7.06 0.37
C HIS A 22 11.49 -7.13 1.47
N GLY A 23 11.06 -6.95 2.72
CA GLY A 23 11.89 -7.17 3.89
C GLY A 23 11.07 -7.70 5.07
N GLY A 24 11.72 -7.84 6.23
CA GLY A 24 11.09 -8.42 7.43
C GLY A 24 9.82 -7.70 7.92
N PHE A 25 9.56 -6.46 7.47
CA PHE A 25 8.50 -5.62 8.02
C PHE A 25 7.44 -5.18 6.99
N SER A 26 7.74 -5.24 5.68
CA SER A 26 6.83 -4.72 4.65
C SER A 26 7.19 -5.20 3.25
N SER A 27 6.24 -5.02 2.32
CA SER A 27 6.47 -5.10 0.88
C SER A 27 6.24 -3.73 0.24
N VAL A 28 7.06 -3.36 -0.74
CA VAL A 28 6.96 -2.10 -1.48
C VAL A 28 6.69 -2.41 -2.95
N PHE A 29 5.63 -1.84 -3.49
CA PHE A 29 5.22 -2.02 -4.88
C PHE A 29 5.37 -0.72 -5.66
N MET A 30 5.74 -0.85 -6.94
CA MET A 30 5.58 0.23 -7.90
C MET A 30 4.09 0.46 -8.11
N ALA A 31 3.68 1.70 -8.30
CA ALA A 31 2.33 2.02 -8.73
C ALA A 31 2.30 3.33 -9.52
N MET A 32 1.21 3.54 -10.26
CA MET A 32 0.89 4.80 -10.90
C MET A 32 -0.38 5.35 -10.25
N ARG A 33 -0.35 6.61 -9.81
CA ARG A 33 -1.54 7.30 -9.31
C ARG A 33 -2.41 7.72 -10.49
N LEU A 34 -3.68 7.33 -10.48
CA LEU A 34 -4.56 7.50 -11.65
C LEU A 34 -4.97 8.97 -11.89
N SER A 35 -4.98 9.81 -10.84
CA SER A 35 -5.44 11.20 -10.97
C SER A 35 -4.50 12.08 -11.79
N ASP A 36 -3.20 11.79 -11.79
CA ASP A 36 -2.18 12.61 -12.43
C ASP A 36 -1.11 11.82 -13.19
N GLY A 37 -1.24 10.49 -13.27
CA GLY A 37 -0.31 9.62 -13.98
C GLY A 37 1.07 9.51 -13.33
N MET A 38 1.26 10.03 -12.12
CA MET A 38 2.58 10.08 -11.49
C MET A 38 2.98 8.71 -10.91
N PRO A 39 4.26 8.30 -11.07
CA PRO A 39 4.77 7.11 -10.42
C PRO A 39 4.87 7.31 -8.91
N VAL A 40 4.46 6.30 -8.14
CA VAL A 40 4.50 6.28 -6.68
C VAL A 40 4.94 4.91 -6.17
N ALA A 41 5.33 4.85 -4.90
CA ALA A 41 5.57 3.60 -4.19
C ALA A 41 4.44 3.33 -3.19
N ILE A 42 3.91 2.10 -3.18
CA ILE A 42 2.93 1.65 -2.18
C ILE A 42 3.61 0.70 -1.22
N LYS A 43 3.76 1.13 0.04
CA LYS A 43 4.27 0.28 1.14
C LYS A 43 3.11 -0.41 1.85
N ARG A 44 3.10 -1.75 1.81
CA ARG A 44 2.12 -2.58 2.53
C ARG A 44 2.76 -3.13 3.80
N VAL A 45 2.16 -2.81 4.94
CA VAL A 45 2.54 -3.30 6.27
C VAL A 45 1.41 -4.19 6.79
N PRO A 46 1.65 -5.48 7.06
CA PRO A 46 0.65 -6.34 7.68
C PRO A 46 0.27 -5.81 9.07
N ARG A 47 -1.03 -5.77 9.39
CA ARG A 47 -1.53 -5.15 10.62
C ARG A 47 -0.96 -5.84 11.87
N GLU A 48 -0.81 -7.15 11.81
CA GLU A 48 -0.23 -8.00 12.85
C GLU A 48 1.26 -7.72 13.11
N ARG A 49 1.94 -7.00 12.21
CA ARG A 49 3.35 -6.59 12.38
C ARG A 49 3.49 -5.17 12.94
N ILE A 50 2.40 -4.45 13.17
CA ILE A 50 2.42 -3.10 13.75
C ILE A 50 2.55 -3.24 15.27
N ARG A 51 3.71 -2.86 15.83
CA ARG A 51 4.01 -2.97 17.27
C ARG A 51 3.55 -1.77 18.10
N HIS A 52 3.59 -0.59 17.49
CA HIS A 52 3.23 0.66 18.13
C HIS A 52 2.34 1.45 17.19
N TRP A 53 1.26 1.98 17.72
CA TRP A 53 0.43 2.99 17.07
C TRP A 53 0.83 4.35 17.66
N GLY A 54 0.91 5.38 16.83
CA GLY A 54 1.03 6.74 17.32
C GLY A 54 -0.30 7.20 17.91
N GLU A 55 -0.24 8.01 18.97
CA GLU A 55 -1.38 8.81 19.43
C GLU A 55 -1.39 10.12 18.64
N LEU A 56 -2.58 10.63 18.32
CA LEU A 56 -2.80 11.87 17.57
C LEU A 56 -3.01 13.04 18.52
#